data_AF-A0A2A2HBJ6-F1
#
_entry.id   AF-A0A2A2HBJ6-F1
#
_cell.length_a   1.000
_cell.length_b   1.000
_cell.length_c   1.000
_cell.angle_alpha   90.00
_cell.angle_beta   90.00
_cell.angle_gamma   90.00
#
_symmetry.space_group_name_H-M   'P 1'
#
loop_
_entity.id
_entity.type
_entity.pdbx_description
1 polymer ?
#
loop_
_entity_poly.entity_id
_entity_poly.type
_entity_poly.pdbx_seq_one_letter_code
_entity_poly.pdbx_strand_id
1 'polypeptide(L)'
;MVYKVVVSDEDVTYQLELDDKDANVVNGLKIGDEFAGGVLGLKGYKLEITGGSDKNGFPMKADVDGTRRFKSLVDGGTGFKPTKKGLRRRKTVRGNTIADDISQINVKVSERGDQTLAEIFAEPEEEQAEE
;
A
#
# COMPACT_ATOMS: atom_id res chain seq x y z
N MET A 1 14.47 -5.76 2.95
CA MET A 1 13.85 -4.44 2.82
C MET A 1 12.42 -4.50 3.32
N VAL A 2 12.17 -3.90 4.48
CA VAL A 2 10.86 -3.87 5.11
C VAL A 2 9.91 -2.95 4.34
N TYR A 3 8.70 -3.43 4.03
CA TYR A 3 7.63 -2.58 3.50
C TYR A 3 6.71 -2.14 4.64
N LYS A 4 6.30 -0.87 4.62
CA LYS A 4 5.25 -0.39 5.50
C LYS A 4 3.90 -0.72 4.87
N VAL A 5 3.06 -1.45 5.58
CA VAL A 5 1.69 -1.72 5.15
C VAL A 5 0.73 -0.91 5.99
N VAL A 6 -0.05 -0.06 5.32
CA VAL A 6 -1.10 0.73 5.96
C VAL A 6 -2.43 0.03 5.70
N VAL A 7 -3.01 -0.53 6.75
CA VAL A 7 -4.32 -1.19 6.73
C VAL A 7 -5.38 -0.19 7.16
N SER A 8 -6.36 0.05 6.30
CA SER A 8 -7.51 0.90 6.60
C SER A 8 -8.77 0.06 6.80
N ASP A 9 -9.39 0.22 7.97
CA ASP A 9 -10.72 -0.27 8.30
C ASP A 9 -11.62 0.95 8.57
N GLU A 10 -12.35 1.37 7.54
CA GLU A 10 -13.31 2.48 7.51
C GLU A 10 -12.84 3.78 8.21
N ASP A 11 -12.92 3.83 9.54
CA ASP A 11 -12.58 4.98 10.38
C ASP A 11 -11.15 4.93 10.96
N VAL A 12 -10.52 3.76 11.05
CA VAL A 12 -9.22 3.56 11.69
C VAL A 12 -8.18 3.05 10.70
N THR A 13 -6.95 3.54 10.86
CA THR A 13 -5.80 3.09 10.08
C THR A 13 -4.70 2.58 10.99
N TYR A 14 -4.15 1.42 10.65
CA TYR A 14 -3.03 0.82 11.36
C TYR A 14 -1.83 0.66 10.43
N GLN A 15 -0.64 0.87 10.97
CA GLN A 15 0.61 0.69 10.23
C GLN A 15 1.32 -0.55 10.75
N LEU A 16 1.63 -1.47 9.84
CA LEU A 16 2.38 -2.69 10.11
C LEU A 16 3.67 -2.69 9.31
N GLU A 17 4.70 -3.32 9.86
CA GLU A 17 5.94 -3.60 9.16
C GLU A 17 5.91 -5.04 8.67
N LEU A 18 6.24 -5.24 7.39
CA LEU A 18 6.19 -6.54 6.74
C LEU A 18 7.62 -6.97 6.42
N ASP A 19 8.03 -8.09 7.00
CA ASP A 19 9.37 -8.66 6.83
C ASP A 19 9.61 -9.23 5.43
N ASP A 20 10.89 -9.37 5.05
CA ASP A 20 11.31 -9.83 3.72
C ASP A 20 10.79 -11.23 3.33
N LYS A 21 10.53 -12.08 4.33
CA LYS A 21 10.03 -13.45 4.07
C LYS A 21 8.61 -13.44 3.55
N ASP A 22 7.78 -12.60 4.15
CA ASP A 22 6.36 -12.46 3.90
C ASP A 22 6.08 -11.54 2.70
N ALA A 23 7.02 -10.64 2.38
CA ALA A 23 6.96 -9.77 1.21
C ALA A 23 6.86 -10.53 -0.12
N ASN A 24 7.42 -11.74 -0.22
CA ASN A 24 7.36 -12.57 -1.42
C ASN A 24 5.93 -12.94 -1.83
N VAL A 25 5.00 -13.00 -0.87
CA VAL A 25 3.58 -13.33 -1.12
C VAL A 25 2.86 -12.14 -1.76
N VAL A 26 3.27 -10.92 -1.41
CA VAL A 26 2.65 -9.67 -1.88
C VAL A 26 3.31 -9.17 -3.17
N ASN A 27 4.58 -9.52 -3.38
CA ASN A 27 5.31 -9.21 -4.60
C ASN A 27 4.67 -9.87 -5.82
N GLY A 28 4.44 -9.08 -6.87
CA GLY A 28 3.78 -9.52 -8.09
C GLY A 28 2.26 -9.33 -8.12
N LEU A 29 1.63 -9.04 -6.98
CA LEU A 29 0.22 -8.63 -6.95
C LEU A 29 0.05 -7.23 -7.55
N LYS A 30 -1.14 -6.96 -8.06
CA LYS A 30 -1.51 -5.66 -8.62
C LYS A 30 -2.41 -4.88 -7.67
N ILE A 31 -2.46 -3.57 -7.89
CA ILE A 31 -3.51 -2.72 -7.31
C ILE A 31 -4.88 -3.22 -7.78
N GLY A 32 -5.77 -3.49 -6.83
CA GLY A 32 -7.10 -4.07 -7.02
C GLY A 32 -7.17 -5.57 -6.71
N ASP A 33 -6.03 -6.23 -6.49
CA ASP A 33 -6.03 -7.64 -6.09
C ASP A 33 -6.30 -7.78 -4.59
N GLU A 34 -6.99 -8.87 -4.24
CA GLU A 34 -7.25 -9.26 -2.86
C GLU A 34 -6.28 -10.35 -2.41
N PHE A 35 -5.84 -10.27 -1.16
CA PHE A 35 -5.01 -11.30 -0.53
C PHE A 35 -5.43 -11.56 0.91
N ALA A 36 -5.02 -12.71 1.44
CA ALA A 36 -5.32 -13.10 2.80
C ALA A 36 -4.43 -12.34 3.80
N GLY A 37 -5.04 -11.73 4.81
CA GLY A 37 -4.37 -10.96 5.86
C GLY A 37 -3.48 -11.79 6.79
N GLY A 38 -3.47 -13.12 6.67
CA GLY A 38 -2.63 -14.01 7.49
C GLY A 38 -1.13 -13.70 7.39
N VAL A 39 -0.68 -13.13 6.26
CA VAL A 39 0.70 -12.66 6.03
C VAL A 39 1.08 -11.51 6.98
N LEU A 40 0.08 -10.77 7.46
CA LEU A 40 0.22 -9.61 8.35
C LEU A 40 -0.19 -9.91 9.80
N GLY A 41 -0.38 -11.20 10.15
CA GLY A 41 -0.93 -11.60 11.45
C GLY A 41 -2.45 -11.42 11.57
N LEU A 42 -3.12 -10.91 10.54
CA LEU A 42 -4.56 -10.68 10.50
C LEU A 42 -5.31 -11.94 10.01
N LYS A 43 -5.43 -12.93 10.88
CA LYS A 43 -6.10 -14.20 10.57
C LYS A 43 -7.60 -13.96 10.28
N GLY A 44 -8.08 -14.56 9.19
CA GLY A 44 -9.49 -14.45 8.77
C GLY A 44 -9.85 -13.17 8.01
N TYR A 45 -8.93 -12.21 7.86
CA TYR A 45 -9.17 -11.00 7.09
C TYR A 45 -8.83 -11.18 5.61
N LYS A 46 -9.63 -10.55 4.74
CA LYS A 46 -9.23 -10.29 3.35
C LYS A 46 -8.94 -8.81 3.16
N LEU A 47 -7.83 -8.56 2.48
CA LEU A 47 -7.30 -7.22 2.25
C LEU A 47 -7.20 -6.98 0.75
N GLU A 48 -7.70 -5.82 0.31
CA GLU A 48 -7.61 -5.35 -1.07
C GLU A 48 -6.51 -4.31 -1.19
N ILE A 49 -5.62 -4.46 -2.17
CA ILE A 49 -4.56 -3.49 -2.44
C ILE A 49 -5.15 -2.28 -3.15
N THR A 50 -5.15 -1.13 -2.49
CA THR A 50 -5.67 0.13 -3.08
C THR A 50 -4.59 0.97 -3.75
N GLY A 51 -3.33 0.83 -3.32
CA GLY A 51 -2.24 1.60 -3.88
C GLY A 51 -0.94 1.49 -3.08
N GLY A 52 -0.02 2.42 -3.34
CA GLY A 52 1.26 2.45 -2.65
C GLY A 52 2.16 3.57 -3.13
N SER A 53 3.33 3.65 -2.51
CA SER A 53 4.39 4.60 -2.83
C SER A 53 5.71 3.90 -3.04
N ASP A 54 6.47 4.38 -4.02
CA ASP A 54 7.83 3.97 -4.28
C ASP A 54 8.80 4.53 -3.21
N LYS A 55 9.99 3.95 -3.05
CA LYS A 55 11.08 4.49 -2.20
C LYS A 55 11.43 5.95 -2.48
N ASN A 56 11.24 6.40 -3.71
CA ASN A 56 11.45 7.79 -4.09
C ASN A 56 10.20 8.69 -3.93
N GLY A 57 9.13 8.19 -3.31
CA GLY A 57 7.87 8.91 -3.07
C GLY A 57 6.99 9.06 -4.32
N PHE A 58 7.27 8.30 -5.39
CA PHE A 58 6.39 8.29 -6.56
C PHE A 58 5.14 7.44 -6.27
N PRO A 59 3.93 7.95 -6.53
CA PRO A 59 2.72 7.18 -6.31
C PRO A 59 2.56 6.10 -7.38
N MET A 60 1.99 4.97 -6.97
CA MET A 60 1.53 3.93 -7.89
C MET A 60 0.20 4.33 -8.55
N LYS A 61 0.02 3.93 -9.80
CA LYS A 61 -1.19 4.22 -10.59
C LYS A 61 -1.78 2.93 -11.15
N ALA A 62 -3.03 2.63 -10.79
CA ALA A 62 -3.72 1.40 -11.18
C ALA A 62 -3.81 1.20 -12.70
N ASP A 63 -3.97 2.29 -13.47
CA ASP A 63 -4.14 2.23 -14.93
C ASP A 63 -2.90 1.79 -15.70
N VAL A 64 -1.72 1.73 -15.06
CA VAL A 64 -0.49 1.40 -15.79
C VAL A 64 0.11 0.11 -15.29
N ASP A 65 0.14 -0.86 -16.18
CA ASP A 65 0.68 -2.17 -15.90
C ASP A 65 2.20 -2.18 -15.73
N GLY A 66 2.60 -3.08 -14.84
CA GLY A 66 3.96 -3.50 -14.64
C GLY A 66 4.64 -2.78 -13.49
N THR A 67 5.90 -3.14 -13.34
CA THR A 67 6.69 -2.71 -12.19
C THR A 67 7.38 -1.39 -12.45
N ARG A 68 7.73 -1.01 -13.69
CA ARG A 68 8.62 0.12 -13.96
C ARG A 68 8.07 1.51 -13.60
N ARG A 69 8.98 2.47 -13.42
CA ARG A 69 8.67 3.92 -13.42
C ARG A 69 8.60 4.44 -14.85
N PHE A 70 7.63 5.29 -15.14
CA PHE A 70 7.50 5.94 -16.44
C PHE A 70 6.91 7.35 -16.31
N LYS A 71 7.13 8.18 -17.33
CA LYS A 71 6.61 9.56 -17.37
C LYS A 71 5.30 9.60 -18.14
N SER A 72 4.19 9.73 -17.42
CA SER A 72 2.86 9.93 -18.00
C SER A 72 2.51 11.41 -18.11
N LEU A 73 1.72 11.79 -19.12
CA LEU A 73 1.12 13.12 -19.22
C LEU A 73 -0.20 13.11 -18.46
N VAL A 74 -0.20 13.69 -17.26
CA VAL A 74 -1.34 13.67 -16.33
C VAL A 74 -2.04 15.02 -16.34
N ASP A 75 -3.36 15.02 -16.40
CA ASP A 75 -4.24 16.19 -16.35
C ASP A 75 -4.93 16.37 -14.98
N GLY A 76 -4.94 15.33 -14.14
CA GLY A 76 -5.38 15.38 -12.75
C GLY A 76 -5.34 14.01 -12.06
N GLY A 77 -5.77 13.95 -10.80
CA GLY A 77 -5.88 12.70 -10.03
C GLY A 77 -4.59 12.30 -9.30
N THR A 78 -4.29 10.99 -9.29
CA THR A 78 -3.18 10.41 -8.52
C THR A 78 -1.83 11.00 -8.92
N GLY A 79 -1.17 11.65 -7.96
CA GLY A 79 0.16 12.25 -8.14
C GLY A 79 0.17 13.63 -8.81
N PHE A 80 -0.98 14.19 -9.20
CA PHE A 80 -1.04 15.52 -9.78
C PHE A 80 -2.36 16.26 -9.48
N LYS A 81 -2.27 17.33 -8.71
CA LYS A 81 -3.38 18.26 -8.44
C LYS A 81 -3.22 19.52 -9.31
N PRO A 82 -4.01 19.68 -10.40
CA PRO A 82 -3.90 20.83 -11.29
C PRO A 82 -4.36 22.11 -10.57
N THR A 83 -3.61 23.20 -10.73
CA THR A 83 -3.98 24.52 -10.19
C THR A 83 -4.90 25.33 -11.11
N LYS A 84 -4.91 25.00 -12.40
CA LYS A 84 -5.74 25.66 -13.42
C LYS A 84 -6.43 24.59 -14.26
N LYS A 85 -7.65 24.90 -14.72
CA LYS A 85 -8.39 24.03 -15.64
C LYS A 85 -7.61 23.86 -16.94
N GLY A 86 -7.44 22.61 -17.39
CA GLY A 86 -6.71 22.27 -18.61
C GLY A 86 -5.18 22.18 -18.45
N LEU A 87 -4.63 22.36 -17.24
CA LEU A 87 -3.19 22.21 -17.02
C LEU A 87 -2.81 20.74 -17.01
N ARG A 88 -1.94 20.34 -17.94
CA ARG A 88 -1.38 18.98 -18.01
C ARG A 88 0.12 19.03 -17.73
N ARG A 89 0.65 18.03 -17.02
CA ARG A 89 2.09 17.95 -16.73
C ARG A 89 2.60 16.52 -16.90
N ARG A 90 3.79 16.39 -17.50
CA ARG A 90 4.50 15.11 -17.48
C ARG A 90 5.05 14.87 -16.09
N LYS A 91 4.58 13.80 -15.44
CA LYS A 91 4.98 13.39 -14.10
C LYS A 91 5.44 11.93 -14.14
N THR A 92 6.43 11.60 -13.33
CA THR A 92 6.87 10.22 -13.13
C THR A 92 5.89 9.55 -12.18
N VAL A 93 5.38 8.40 -12.58
CA VAL A 93 4.51 7.55 -11.78
C VAL A 93 5.03 6.12 -11.83
N ARG A 94 4.65 5.33 -10.83
CA ARG A 94 4.95 3.91 -10.74
C ARG A 94 3.79 3.10 -11.31
N GLY A 95 4.06 1.98 -11.96
CA GLY A 95 3.02 1.06 -12.39
C GLY A 95 2.31 0.38 -11.21
N ASN A 96 1.31 -0.45 -11.53
CA ASN A 96 0.38 -1.04 -10.59
C ASN A 96 0.89 -2.31 -9.88
N THR A 97 2.01 -2.88 -10.34
CA THR A 97 2.51 -4.16 -9.83
C THR A 97 3.46 -3.92 -8.65
N ILE A 98 3.25 -4.66 -7.57
CA ILE A 98 4.09 -4.59 -6.37
C ILE A 98 5.43 -5.28 -6.63
N ALA A 99 6.51 -4.62 -6.21
CA ALA A 99 7.87 -5.13 -6.33
C ALA A 99 8.78 -4.54 -5.26
N ASP A 100 10.04 -4.97 -5.26
CA ASP A 100 10.92 -4.79 -4.11
C ASP A 100 11.35 -3.35 -3.82
N ASP A 101 11.08 -2.43 -4.74
CA ASP A 101 11.42 -1.03 -4.64
C ASP A 101 10.29 -0.13 -4.15
N ILE A 102 9.18 -0.72 -3.72
CA ILE A 102 8.12 -0.04 -2.99
C ILE A 102 8.59 0.26 -1.56
N SER A 103 8.07 1.33 -0.98
CA SER A 103 8.28 1.68 0.43
C SER A 103 7.04 1.45 1.27
N GLN A 104 5.86 1.74 0.70
CA GLN A 104 4.59 1.63 1.40
C GLN A 104 3.51 1.03 0.49
N ILE A 105 2.72 0.13 1.05
CA ILE A 105 1.53 -0.46 0.41
C ILE A 105 0.31 -0.05 1.23
N ASN A 106 -0.75 0.40 0.55
CA ASN A 106 -2.01 0.78 1.15
C ASN A 106 -3.05 -0.29 0.86
N VAL A 107 -3.64 -0.84 1.92
CA VAL A 107 -4.64 -1.90 1.81
C VAL A 107 -5.91 -1.52 2.55
N LYS A 108 -7.04 -1.96 2.00
CA LYS A 108 -8.37 -1.80 2.59
C LYS A 108 -8.88 -3.16 3.03
N VAL A 109 -9.57 -3.21 4.17
CA VAL A 109 -10.27 -4.43 4.59
C VAL A 109 -11.49 -4.64 3.70
N SER A 110 -11.53 -5.75 2.96
CA SER A 110 -12.70 -6.13 2.14
C SER A 110 -13.63 -7.08 2.89
N GLU A 111 -13.07 -8.03 3.64
CA GLU A 111 -13.83 -8.91 4.54
C GLU A 111 -13.19 -8.91 5.93
N ARG A 112 -14.03 -8.68 6.96
CA ARG A 112 -13.62 -8.71 8.37
C ARG A 112 -13.51 -10.16 8.86
N GLY A 113 -12.41 -10.45 9.54
CA GLY A 113 -12.15 -11.76 10.18
C GLY A 113 -12.75 -11.88 11.59
N ASP A 114 -12.37 -12.95 12.29
CA ASP A 114 -12.96 -13.36 13.57
C ASP A 114 -12.59 -12.49 14.79
N GLN A 115 -11.46 -11.78 14.75
CA GLN A 115 -10.99 -10.91 15.85
C GLN A 115 -11.04 -9.45 15.43
N THR A 116 -11.49 -8.51 16.28
CA THR A 116 -11.54 -7.10 15.90
C THR A 116 -10.13 -6.51 15.80
N LEU A 117 -9.86 -5.68 14.78
CA LEU A 117 -8.55 -5.04 14.59
C LEU A 117 -8.14 -4.27 15.86
N ALA A 118 -9.09 -3.61 16.53
CA ALA A 118 -8.84 -2.92 17.79
C ALA A 118 -8.24 -3.81 18.88
N GLU A 119 -8.64 -5.08 18.99
CA GLU A 119 -8.07 -6.01 19.98
C GLU A 119 -6.69 -6.54 19.56
N ILE A 120 -6.45 -6.72 18.27
CA ILE A 120 -5.13 -7.11 17.74
C ILE A 120 -4.09 -6.00 17.94
N PHE A 121 -4.54 -4.74 17.92
CA PHE A 121 -3.68 -3.56 18.04
C PHE A 121 -3.70 -2.90 19.44
N ALA A 122 -4.53 -3.36 20.39
CA ALA A 122 -4.62 -2.80 21.76
C ALA A 122 -3.77 -3.51 22.82
N GLU A 123 -3.00 -4.53 22.46
CA GLU A 123 -1.93 -5.09 23.29
C GLU A 123 -0.57 -4.83 22.61
N PRO A 124 0.46 -4.38 23.34
CA PRO A 124 0.71 -2.99 23.75
C PRO A 124 1.84 -2.32 22.93
N GLU A 125 1.95 -1.00 23.08
CA GLU A 125 3.21 -0.26 22.88
C GLU A 125 4.31 -0.84 23.81
N GLU A 126 5.34 -1.48 23.24
CA GLU A 126 6.69 -1.77 23.79
C GLU A 126 7.37 -2.65 22.71
N GLU A 127 8.54 -2.41 22.10
CA GLU A 127 9.71 -1.55 22.31
C GLU A 127 10.25 -1.18 20.91
N GLN A 128 10.72 0.04 20.68
CA GLN A 128 12.15 0.31 20.38
C GLN A 128 12.42 1.80 20.64
N ALA A 129 12.70 2.10 21.90
CA ALA A 129 13.62 3.17 22.28
C ALA A 129 14.98 2.54 22.62
N GLU A 130 16.05 3.21 22.20
CA GLU A 130 17.48 2.98 22.50
C GLU A 130 18.20 1.81 21.79
N GLU A 131 19.06 2.12 20.82
CA GLU A 131 20.50 2.34 21.04
C GLU A 131 21.08 3.34 20.02
#